data_AF-A0A7S4MDS0-F1
#
_entry.id   AF-A0A7S4MDS0-F1
#
_cell.length_a   1.000
_cell.length_b   1.000
_cell.length_c   1.000
_cell.angle_alpha   90.00
_cell.angle_beta   90.00
_cell.angle_gamma   90.00
#
_symmetry.space_group_name_H-M   'P 1'
#
loop_
_entity.id
_entity.type
_entity.pdbx_description
1 polymer ?
#
loop_
_entity_poly.entity_id
_entity_poly.type
_entity_poly.pdbx_seq_one_letter_code
_entity_poly.pdbx_strand_id
1 'polypeptide(L)'
;LWRLLRTMESERIIVPTRAVNGGFDTKFEPDPYGMKLRGLLTPEQYTDAITRINDELRPGRSTKVDAALLMTGPLMVPLAVWGVRHSAQTKKRKRLQKKSIEKFNAAYPDLLMRWNRRPQSCLTIERRTADHGAAPPSSVVHSVTGGVSGGMKEEVMG
;
A
#
# COMPACT_ATOMS: atom_id res chain seq x y z
N LEU A 1 36.64 -22.20 -10.57
CA LEU A 1 36.05 -21.96 -9.23
C LEU A 1 35.54 -20.53 -8.99
N TRP A 2 35.40 -19.67 -10.00
CA TRP A 2 34.80 -18.32 -9.88
C TRP A 2 33.31 -18.22 -10.28
N ARG A 3 32.66 -19.35 -10.59
CA ARG A 3 31.29 -19.39 -11.15
C ARG A 3 30.19 -19.57 -10.09
N LEU A 4 30.55 -19.80 -8.82
CA LEU A 4 29.59 -20.09 -7.73
C LEU A 4 29.40 -18.92 -6.75
N LEU A 5 30.21 -17.87 -6.84
CA LEU A 5 29.93 -16.56 -6.21
C LEU A 5 29.06 -15.68 -7.12
N ARG A 6 28.17 -16.31 -7.91
CA ARG A 6 27.07 -15.60 -8.57
C ARG A 6 26.07 -15.23 -7.48
N THR A 7 26.32 -14.09 -6.86
CA THR A 7 25.29 -13.09 -6.59
C THR A 7 23.93 -13.70 -6.25
N MET A 8 23.77 -14.12 -5.00
CA MET A 8 22.49 -14.05 -4.30
C MET A 8 22.07 -12.58 -4.12
N GLU A 9 22.18 -11.74 -5.16
CA GLU A 9 21.34 -10.57 -5.30
C GLU A 9 19.94 -11.14 -5.43
N SER A 10 19.26 -11.28 -4.29
CA SER A 10 17.93 -11.85 -4.18
C SER A 10 17.09 -11.39 -5.38
N GLU A 11 16.48 -12.31 -6.11
CA GLU A 11 15.55 -12.02 -7.21
C GLU A 11 14.30 -11.31 -6.66
N ARG A 12 14.50 -10.06 -6.25
CA ARG A 12 13.50 -9.23 -5.62
C ARG A 12 13.55 -7.85 -6.22
N ILE A 13 12.37 -7.30 -6.43
CA ILE A 13 12.18 -5.89 -6.74
C ILE A 13 12.03 -5.17 -5.40
N ILE A 14 12.85 -4.15 -5.17
CA ILE A 14 12.63 -3.18 -4.10
C ILE A 14 11.77 -2.07 -4.69
N VAL A 15 10.56 -1.89 -4.18
CA VAL A 15 9.63 -0.89 -4.69
C VAL A 15 10.07 0.49 -4.16
N PRO A 16 10.49 1.43 -5.04
CA PRO A 16 10.91 2.74 -4.60
C PRO A 16 9.77 3.52 -3.99
N THR A 17 10.13 4.46 -3.12
CA THR A 17 9.19 5.38 -2.50
C THR A 17 9.67 6.80 -2.64
N ARG A 18 8.75 7.74 -2.79
CA ARG A 18 9.02 9.17 -2.76
C ARG A 18 8.16 9.87 -1.71
N ALA A 19 8.72 10.92 -1.12
CA ALA A 19 7.99 11.80 -0.23
C ALA A 19 6.89 12.55 -0.99
N VAL A 20 5.74 12.73 -0.34
CA VAL A 20 4.63 13.55 -0.83
C VAL A 20 4.12 14.41 0.33
N ASN A 21 3.25 15.39 0.03
CA ASN A 21 2.67 16.29 1.04
C ASN A 21 3.74 16.96 1.92
N GLY A 22 4.84 17.47 1.33
CA GLY A 22 5.90 18.11 2.11
C GLY A 22 6.66 17.19 3.08
N GLY A 23 6.63 15.88 2.85
CA GLY A 23 7.33 14.89 3.69
C GLY A 23 6.44 14.23 4.75
N PHE A 24 5.16 14.63 4.85
CA PHE A 24 4.23 14.02 5.80
C PHE A 24 3.68 12.66 5.36
N ASP A 25 4.02 12.19 4.16
CA ASP A 25 3.67 10.84 3.69
C ASP A 25 4.60 10.38 2.56
N THR A 26 4.47 9.12 2.16
CA THR A 26 5.17 8.50 1.04
C THR A 26 4.23 7.81 0.06
N LYS A 27 4.62 7.86 -1.22
CA LYS A 27 3.98 7.15 -2.33
C LYS A 27 4.99 6.16 -2.93
N PHE A 28 4.52 5.00 -3.37
CA PHE A 28 5.35 4.08 -4.16
C PHE A 28 5.48 4.60 -5.59
N GLU A 29 6.63 4.39 -6.23
CA GLU A 29 6.83 4.82 -7.62
C GLU A 29 6.21 3.79 -8.58
N PRO A 30 5.13 4.13 -9.32
CA PRO A 30 4.53 3.19 -10.27
C PRO A 30 5.34 3.05 -11.56
N ASP A 31 6.16 4.03 -11.92
CA ASP A 31 6.96 3.98 -13.14
C ASP A 31 8.11 2.96 -12.99
N PRO A 32 8.18 1.91 -13.84
CA PRO A 32 9.27 0.93 -13.83
C PRO A 32 10.59 1.46 -14.41
N TYR A 33 10.65 2.70 -14.90
CA TYR A 33 11.85 3.26 -15.53
C TYR A 33 13.08 3.21 -14.61
N GLY A 34 14.19 2.69 -15.15
CA GLY A 34 15.44 2.50 -14.39
C GLY A 34 15.43 1.33 -13.39
N MET A 35 14.36 0.54 -13.31
CA MET A 35 14.27 -0.63 -12.44
C MET A 35 14.45 -1.95 -13.18
N LYS A 36 15.17 -2.89 -12.55
CA LYS A 36 15.27 -4.27 -13.03
C LYS A 36 14.11 -5.09 -12.47
N LEU A 37 13.09 -5.37 -13.28
CA LEU A 37 11.95 -6.19 -12.89
C LEU A 37 12.28 -7.70 -12.80
N ARG A 38 13.45 -8.13 -13.30
CA ARG A 38 13.99 -9.49 -13.19
C ARG A 38 13.00 -10.59 -13.66
N GLY A 39 12.10 -10.25 -14.59
CA GLY A 39 11.07 -11.17 -15.10
C GLY A 39 10.00 -11.56 -14.08
N LEU A 40 9.89 -10.86 -12.94
CA LEU A 40 8.83 -11.13 -11.95
C LEU A 40 7.48 -10.57 -12.40
N LEU A 41 7.48 -9.41 -13.04
CA LEU A 41 6.32 -8.71 -13.57
C LEU A 41 6.69 -8.06 -14.90
N THR A 42 5.71 -7.89 -15.79
CA THR A 42 5.87 -6.97 -16.93
C THR A 42 5.82 -5.51 -16.43
N PRO A 43 6.33 -4.53 -17.20
CA PRO A 43 6.23 -3.12 -16.87
C PRO A 43 4.80 -2.66 -16.57
N GLU A 44 3.82 -3.15 -17.33
CA GLU A 44 2.40 -2.82 -17.20
C GLU A 44 1.84 -3.41 -15.91
N GLN A 45 2.09 -4.70 -15.65
CA GLN A 45 1.65 -5.36 -14.42
C GLN A 45 2.23 -4.69 -13.16
N TYR A 46 3.50 -4.27 -13.23
CA TYR A 46 4.13 -3.50 -12.16
C TYR A 46 3.41 -2.17 -11.95
N THR A 47 3.25 -1.39 -13.02
CA THR A 47 2.60 -0.08 -12.98
C THR A 47 1.20 -0.17 -12.41
N ASP A 48 0.40 -1.13 -12.87
CA ASP A 48 -0.98 -1.34 -12.41
C ASP A 48 -1.04 -1.81 -10.96
N ALA A 49 -0.17 -2.72 -10.56
CA ALA A 49 -0.10 -3.20 -9.18
C ALA A 49 0.25 -2.06 -8.21
N ILE A 50 1.29 -1.28 -8.53
CA ILE A 50 1.76 -0.20 -7.66
C ILE A 50 0.80 1.00 -7.67
N THR A 51 0.18 1.32 -8.81
CA THR A 51 -0.85 2.36 -8.91
C THR A 51 -2.05 2.02 -8.03
N ARG A 52 -2.57 0.79 -8.13
CA ARG A 52 -3.67 0.31 -7.29
C ARG A 52 -3.34 0.36 -5.80
N ILE A 53 -2.15 -0.07 -5.39
CA ILE A 53 -1.71 0.06 -3.99
C ILE A 53 -1.73 1.52 -3.56
N ASN A 54 -1.19 2.42 -4.40
CA ASN A 54 -1.17 3.85 -4.10
C ASN A 54 -2.57 4.46 -3.96
N ASP A 55 -3.54 3.99 -4.74
CA ASP A 55 -4.93 4.45 -4.66
C ASP A 55 -5.62 3.91 -3.41
N GLU A 56 -5.38 2.64 -3.06
CA GLU A 56 -5.91 2.04 -1.82
C GLU A 56 -5.32 2.69 -0.56
N LEU A 57 -4.08 3.18 -0.62
CA LEU A 57 -3.43 3.91 0.48
C LEU A 57 -3.84 5.38 0.58
N ARG A 58 -4.42 5.96 -0.49
CA ARG A 58 -4.80 7.37 -0.56
C ARG A 58 -5.64 7.86 0.64
N PRO A 59 -6.63 7.11 1.16
CA PRO A 59 -7.45 7.55 2.29
C PRO A 59 -6.71 7.57 3.64
N GLY A 60 -5.51 7.01 3.71
CA GLY A 60 -4.65 7.01 4.90
C GLY A 60 -3.61 8.14 4.90
N ARG A 61 -3.56 8.97 3.85
CA ARG A 61 -2.56 10.03 3.70
C ARG A 61 -2.86 11.25 4.56
N SER A 62 -1.80 11.94 4.94
CA SER A 62 -1.88 13.28 5.54
C SER A 62 -2.55 14.27 4.59
N THR A 63 -3.32 15.21 5.13
CA THR A 63 -3.98 16.27 4.37
C THR A 63 -3.44 17.63 4.75
N LYS A 64 -3.78 18.67 3.99
CA LYS A 64 -3.37 20.06 4.29
C LYS A 64 -3.77 20.52 5.70
N VAL A 65 -4.81 19.92 6.27
CA VAL A 65 -5.24 20.16 7.66
C VAL A 65 -4.18 19.72 8.66
N ASP A 66 -3.48 18.61 8.40
CA ASP A 66 -2.39 18.13 9.28
C ASP A 66 -1.21 19.10 9.28
N ALA A 67 -0.88 19.66 8.11
CA ALA A 67 0.16 20.66 7.99
C ALA A 67 -0.25 21.98 8.69
N ALA A 68 -1.50 22.42 8.53
CA ALA A 68 -1.99 23.62 9.19
C ALA A 68 -1.95 23.51 10.72
N LEU A 69 -2.41 22.38 11.28
CA LEU A 69 -2.38 22.13 12.73
C LEU A 69 -0.96 22.20 13.30
N LEU A 70 0.03 21.68 12.56
CA LEU A 70 1.44 21.73 12.96
C LEU A 70 2.01 23.16 12.90
N MET A 71 1.66 23.91 11.85
CA MET A 71 2.12 25.30 11.67
C MET A 71 1.56 26.25 12.73
N THR A 72 0.35 25.98 13.25
CA THR A 72 -0.26 26.73 14.37
C THR A 72 0.27 26.29 15.76
N GLY A 73 1.36 25.54 15.80
CA GLY A 73 1.84 24.72 16.91
C GLY A 73 2.47 25.37 18.17
N PRO A 74 2.57 26.71 18.38
CA PRO A 74 2.96 27.22 19.71
C PRO A 74 1.95 26.88 20.82
N LEU A 75 0.72 26.53 20.44
CA LEU A 75 -0.34 26.15 21.38
C LEU A 75 -0.35 24.62 21.58
N MET A 76 -0.28 24.17 22.84
CA MET A 76 -0.27 22.75 23.22
C MET A 76 -1.52 21.98 22.75
N VAL A 77 -2.66 22.66 22.65
CA VAL A 77 -3.95 22.04 22.26
C VAL A 77 -3.95 21.57 20.80
N PRO A 78 -3.59 22.39 19.78
CA PRO A 78 -3.40 21.93 18.41
C PRO A 78 -2.45 20.75 18.24
N LEU A 79 -1.33 20.71 18.98
CA LEU A 79 -0.37 19.61 18.89
C LEU A 79 -0.94 18.29 19.40
N ALA A 80 -1.71 18.32 20.50
CA ALA A 80 -2.37 17.13 21.02
C ALA A 80 -3.40 16.56 20.01
N VAL A 81 -4.23 17.43 19.43
CA VAL A 81 -5.20 17.04 18.38
C VAL A 81 -4.49 16.46 17.16
N TRP A 82 -3.41 17.11 16.72
CA TRP A 82 -2.58 16.62 15.62
C TRP A 82 -2.00 15.24 15.91
N GLY A 83 -1.43 15.02 17.09
CA GLY A 83 -0.82 13.74 17.47
C GLY A 83 -1.82 12.57 17.46
N VAL A 84 -3.03 12.78 18.01
CA VAL A 84 -4.11 11.77 18.00
C VAL A 84 -4.51 11.42 16.56
N ARG A 85 -4.75 12.45 15.75
CA ARG A 85 -5.15 12.28 14.35
C ARG A 85 -4.06 11.61 13.52
N HIS A 86 -2.80 12.01 13.69
CA HIS A 86 -1.65 11.43 13.01
C HIS A 86 -1.47 9.95 13.37
N SER A 87 -1.65 9.58 14.64
CA SER A 87 -1.62 8.18 15.09
C SER A 87 -2.73 7.35 14.44
N ALA A 88 -3.95 7.88 14.40
CA ALA A 88 -5.09 7.22 13.75
C ALA A 88 -4.86 7.03 12.24
N GLN A 89 -4.35 8.05 11.55
CA GLN A 89 -3.97 7.96 10.13
C GLN A 89 -2.87 6.92 9.90
N THR A 90 -1.82 6.91 10.71
CA THR A 90 -0.72 5.94 10.62
C THR A 90 -1.23 4.51 10.79
N LYS A 91 -2.11 4.26 11.77
CA LYS A 91 -2.75 2.96 11.96
C LYS A 91 -3.62 2.57 10.75
N LYS A 92 -4.42 3.50 10.24
CA LYS A 92 -5.26 3.29 9.05
C LYS A 92 -4.41 2.92 7.83
N ARG A 93 -3.32 3.66 7.58
CA ARG A 93 -2.38 3.43 6.48
C ARG A 93 -1.73 2.07 6.57
N LYS A 94 -1.23 1.66 7.75
CA LYS A 94 -0.66 0.31 7.97
C LYS A 94 -1.68 -0.79 7.68
N ARG A 95 -2.93 -0.62 8.12
CA ARG A 95 -4.02 -1.57 7.84
C ARG A 95 -4.32 -1.69 6.35
N LEU A 96 -4.43 -0.55 5.66
CA LEU A 96 -4.67 -0.51 4.21
C LEU A 96 -3.52 -1.17 3.46
N GLN A 97 -2.27 -0.86 3.82
CA GLN A 97 -1.08 -1.48 3.22
C GLN A 97 -1.09 -2.99 3.35
N LYS A 98 -1.38 -3.52 4.54
CA LYS A 98 -1.47 -4.97 4.77
C LYS A 98 -2.53 -5.60 3.86
N LYS A 99 -3.72 -4.98 3.79
CA LYS A 99 -4.82 -5.44 2.92
C LYS A 99 -4.43 -5.42 1.44
N SER A 100 -3.75 -4.37 0.99
CA SER A 100 -3.27 -4.27 -0.40
C SER A 100 -2.23 -5.34 -0.74
N ILE A 101 -1.32 -5.63 0.19
CA ILE A 101 -0.34 -6.72 0.06
C ILE A 101 -1.05 -8.07 -0.04
N GLU A 102 -2.02 -8.34 0.83
CA GLU A 102 -2.82 -9.57 0.80
C GLU A 102 -3.54 -9.75 -0.54
N LYS A 103 -4.17 -8.68 -1.06
CA LYS A 103 -4.81 -8.69 -2.39
C LYS A 103 -3.82 -8.97 -3.52
N PHE A 104 -2.64 -8.35 -3.48
CA PHE A 104 -1.60 -8.60 -4.46
C PHE A 104 -1.18 -10.08 -4.43
N ASN A 105 -0.91 -10.62 -3.24
CA ASN A 105 -0.48 -12.01 -3.06
C ASN A 105 -1.56 -13.02 -3.48
N ALA A 106 -2.84 -12.66 -3.39
CA ALA A 106 -3.94 -13.47 -3.91
C ALA A 106 -4.02 -13.40 -5.45
N ALA A 107 -3.74 -12.24 -6.05
CA ALA A 107 -3.77 -12.05 -7.50
C ALA A 107 -2.55 -12.65 -8.23
N TYR A 108 -1.41 -12.75 -7.55
CA TYR A 108 -0.16 -13.31 -8.09
C TYR A 108 0.36 -14.46 -7.20
N PRO A 109 -0.18 -15.69 -7.34
CA PRO A 109 0.15 -16.81 -6.45
C PRO A 109 1.64 -17.17 -6.41
N ASP A 110 2.32 -17.05 -7.55
CA ASP A 110 3.75 -17.36 -7.71
C ASP A 110 4.68 -16.26 -7.15
N LEU A 111 4.10 -15.11 -6.79
CA LEU A 111 4.84 -13.98 -6.23
C LEU A 111 4.48 -13.77 -4.75
N LEU A 112 5.40 -13.10 -4.08
CA LEU A 112 5.23 -12.63 -2.72
C LEU A 112 5.60 -11.16 -2.65
N MET A 113 4.60 -10.35 -2.34
CA MET A 113 4.78 -8.99 -1.87
C MET A 113 4.80 -8.99 -0.35
N ARG A 114 5.79 -8.29 0.24
CA ARG A 114 5.87 -8.10 1.69
C ARG A 114 6.57 -6.81 2.07
N TRP A 115 6.25 -6.34 3.27
CA TRP A 115 6.97 -5.23 3.90
C TRP A 115 8.16 -5.76 4.70
N ASN A 116 9.37 -5.47 4.23
CA ASN A 116 10.61 -5.78 4.95
C ASN A 116 10.96 -4.62 5.89
N ARG A 117 11.42 -4.94 7.10
CA ARG A 117 11.77 -3.93 8.13
C ARG A 117 13.28 -3.66 8.22
N ARG A 118 14.12 -4.53 7.65
CA ARG A 118 15.59 -4.48 7.73
C ARG A 118 16.21 -4.75 6.37
N PRO A 119 17.39 -4.17 6.04
CA PRO A 119 18.08 -3.10 6.78
C PRO A 119 17.34 -1.76 6.71
N GLN A 120 16.57 -1.51 5.63
CA GLN A 120 15.68 -0.37 5.48
C GLN A 120 14.24 -0.86 5.35
N SER A 121 13.29 -0.10 5.90
CA SER A 121 11.87 -0.45 5.78
C SER A 121 11.37 -0.18 4.36
N CYS A 122 11.09 -1.24 3.60
CA CYS A 122 10.68 -1.14 2.20
C CYS A 122 9.68 -2.22 1.81
N LEU A 123 8.93 -1.96 0.74
CA LEU A 123 8.07 -2.95 0.10
C LEU A 123 8.90 -3.71 -0.94
N THR A 124 8.81 -5.03 -0.93
CA THR A 124 9.50 -5.88 -1.91
C THR A 124 8.54 -6.82 -2.59
N ILE A 125 8.88 -7.20 -3.82
CA ILE A 125 8.21 -8.24 -4.61
C ILE A 125 9.26 -9.28 -4.97
N GLU A 126 9.03 -10.54 -4.67
CA GLU A 126 9.94 -11.66 -4.96
C GLU A 126 9.16 -12.90 -5.38
N ARG A 127 9.84 -13.91 -5.93
CA ARG A 127 9.21 -15.22 -6.19
C ARG A 127 8.85 -15.90 -4.87
N ARG A 128 7.71 -16.57 -4.82
CA ARG A 128 7.34 -17.40 -3.68
C ARG A 128 8.25 -18.63 -3.61
N THR A 129 8.93 -18.84 -2.48
CA THR A 129 9.67 -20.07 -2.19
C THR A 129 8.90 -20.94 -1.19
N ALA A 130 9.27 -22.21 -1.06
CA ALA A 130 8.61 -23.16 -0.14
C ALA A 130 8.63 -22.68 1.32
N ASP A 131 9.64 -21.90 1.71
CA ASP A 131 9.80 -21.33 3.06
C ASP A 131 8.75 -20.27 3.41
N HIS A 132 7.97 -19.79 2.43
CA HIS A 132 6.98 -18.73 2.61
C HIS A 132 5.57 -19.25 2.93
N GLY A 133 5.38 -20.57 2.93
CA GLY A 133 4.08 -21.21 3.14
C GLY A 133 3.15 -21.11 1.93
N ALA A 134 2.06 -21.88 1.98
CA ALA A 134 1.07 -21.95 0.91
C ALA A 134 0.43 -20.57 0.63
N ALA A 135 0.20 -20.28 -0.65
CA ALA A 135 -0.59 -19.11 -1.04
C ALA A 135 -2.01 -19.20 -0.42
N PRO A 136 -2.64 -18.08 -0.05
CA PRO A 136 -4.04 -18.10 0.36
C PRO A 136 -4.89 -18.69 -0.78
N PRO A 137 -5.86 -19.57 -0.48
CA PRO A 137 -6.70 -20.16 -1.51
C PRO A 137 -7.42 -19.04 -2.28
N SER A 138 -7.35 -19.09 -3.61
CA SER A 138 -7.83 -18.08 -4.57
C SER A 138 -9.35 -17.86 -4.58
N SER A 139 -10.09 -18.35 -3.59
CA SER A 139 -11.56 -18.40 -3.57
C SER A 139 -12.26 -17.25 -2.83
N VAL A 140 -11.56 -16.22 -2.35
CA VAL A 140 -12.22 -15.07 -1.66
C VAL A 140 -12.25 -13.83 -2.56
N VAL A 141 -12.95 -13.93 -3.70
CA VAL A 141 -13.48 -12.77 -4.41
C VAL A 141 -14.91 -12.58 -3.94
N HIS A 142 -15.12 -11.73 -2.93
CA HIS A 142 -16.47 -11.29 -2.55
C HIS A 142 -17.08 -10.52 -3.73
N SER A 143 -18.06 -11.15 -4.38
CA SER A 143 -19.06 -10.48 -5.19
C SER A 143 -19.85 -9.51 -4.31
N VAL A 144 -19.48 -8.23 -4.36
CA VAL A 144 -20.34 -7.14 -3.87
C VAL A 144 -21.28 -6.81 -5.01
N THR A 145 -22.39 -7.55 -5.11
CA THR A 145 -23.54 -7.14 -5.91
C THR A 145 -24.22 -5.98 -5.18
N GLY A 146 -24.32 -4.86 -5.88
CA GLY A 146 -25.01 -3.67 -5.40
C GLY A 146 -26.51 -3.91 -5.25
N GLY A 147 -27.07 -3.34 -4.18
CA GLY A 147 -28.50 -3.15 -3.99
C GLY A 147 -28.73 -1.70 -3.59
N VAL A 148 -28.86 -0.82 -4.58
CA VAL A 148 -29.52 0.47 -4.42
C VAL A 148 -31.02 0.18 -4.41
N SER A 149 -31.67 0.37 -3.27
CA SER A 149 -33.13 0.43 -3.19
C SER A 149 -33.50 1.83 -2.70
N GLY A 150 -33.97 2.65 -3.64
CA GLY A 150 -34.63 3.91 -3.37
C GLY A 150 -36.04 3.64 -2.86
N GLY A 151 -36.41 4.32 -1.79
CA GLY A 151 -37.77 4.34 -1.25
C GLY A 151 -38.21 5.77 -1.03
N MET A 152 -38.82 6.37 -2.05
CA MET A 152 -39.74 7.50 -1.92
C MET A 152 -41.04 6.98 -1.30
N LYS A 153 -41.50 7.60 -0.21
CA LYS A 153 -42.92 7.77 0.18
C LYS A 153 -42.96 9.04 1.05
N GLU A 154 -43.30 10.20 0.49
CA GLU A 154 -44.65 10.67 0.16
C GLU A 154 -45.40 11.15 1.41
N GLU A 155 -45.78 12.41 1.30
CA GLU A 155 -46.40 13.35 2.22
C GLU A 155 -47.92 13.11 2.25
N VAL A 156 -48.54 12.99 3.43
CA VAL A 156 -49.98 13.23 3.59
C VAL A 156 -50.23 13.86 4.96
N MET A 157 -50.66 15.13 4.92
CA MET A 157 -51.36 15.82 6.00
C MET A 157 -52.72 15.17 6.25
N GLY A 158 -53.08 15.06 7.53
CA GLY A 158 -54.42 14.78 8.03
C GLY A 158 -54.43 14.95 9.53
#